data_AF-A0AB74M7Y8-F1
#
_entry.id   AF-A0AB74M7Y8-F1
#
_cell.length_a   1.000
_cell.length_b   1.000
_cell.length_c   1.000
_cell.angle_alpha   90.00
_cell.angle_beta   90.00
_cell.angle_gamma   90.00
#
_symmetry.space_group_name_H-M   'P 1'
#
loop_
_entity.id
_entity.type
_entity.pdbx_description
1 polymer ?
#
loop_
_entity_poly.entity_id
_entity_poly.type
_entity_poly.pdbx_seq_one_letter_code
_entity_poly.pdbx_strand_id
1 'polypeptide(L)'
;MSRKLHYGLSVAVLAMIATGASAPEILDQFLDEKEGNHTTAYRDGAGIWTICRGAIMVDGKPVVPGMKLSKEKCAQVNAIERDKALAWVEKNIKLPLTEPQKAGIASFCPYNIGPSKCFTSTFYRKLNAGDRKGACA
;
A
#
# COMPACT_ATOMS: atom_id res chain seq x y z
N MET A 1 19.03 -24.96 -16.88
CA MET A 1 19.01 -23.50 -16.67
C MET A 1 17.93 -23.16 -15.65
N SER A 2 18.30 -22.96 -14.39
CA SER A 2 17.37 -22.49 -13.36
C SER A 2 17.06 -21.03 -13.66
N ARG A 3 15.85 -20.73 -14.16
CA ARG A 3 15.36 -19.35 -14.23
C ARG A 3 15.26 -18.89 -12.78
N LYS A 4 16.22 -18.08 -12.32
CA LYS A 4 16.02 -17.31 -11.09
C LYS A 4 14.75 -16.51 -11.31
N LEU A 5 13.66 -16.88 -10.64
CA LEU A 5 12.51 -16.01 -10.52
C LEU A 5 13.05 -14.74 -9.85
N HIS A 6 13.13 -13.65 -10.63
CA HIS A 6 13.20 -12.32 -10.04
C HIS A 6 11.82 -12.10 -9.43
N TYR A 7 11.66 -12.52 -8.17
CA TYR A 7 10.48 -12.18 -7.42
C TYR A 7 10.42 -10.65 -7.35
N GLY A 8 9.29 -10.05 -7.76
CA GLY A 8 9.07 -8.61 -7.63
C GLY A 8 8.96 -8.12 -6.17
N LEU A 9 8.99 -9.06 -5.22
CA LEU A 9 8.97 -8.87 -3.78
C LEU A 9 10.37 -9.12 -3.21
N SER A 10 10.75 -8.35 -2.18
CA SER A 10 12.01 -8.55 -1.46
C SER A 10 12.03 -9.86 -0.69
N VAL A 11 13.23 -10.27 -0.26
CA VAL A 11 13.41 -11.41 0.66
C VAL A 11 12.66 -11.20 1.97
N ALA A 12 12.59 -9.96 2.47
CA ALA A 12 11.88 -9.64 3.71
C ALA A 12 10.37 -9.87 3.56
N VAL A 13 9.77 -9.36 2.48
CA VAL A 13 8.34 -9.58 2.20
C VAL A 13 8.04 -11.06 1.98
N LEU A 14 8.88 -11.78 1.22
CA LEU A 14 8.73 -13.23 1.03
C LEU A 14 8.81 -14.01 2.34
N ALA A 15 9.74 -13.65 3.23
CA ALA A 15 9.88 -14.28 4.53
C ALA A 15 8.62 -14.07 5.39
N MET A 16 8.09 -12.84 5.44
CA MET A 16 6.84 -12.57 6.18
C MET A 16 5.65 -13.35 5.66
N ILE A 17 5.51 -13.47 4.33
CA ILE A 17 4.46 -14.30 3.73
C ILE A 17 4.64 -15.76 4.16
N ALA A 18 5.87 -16.27 4.11
CA ALA A 18 6.17 -17.66 4.48
C ALA A 18 5.94 -17.96 5.96
N THR A 19 6.17 -17.00 6.86
CA THR A 19 5.94 -17.14 8.30
C THR A 19 4.52 -16.80 8.74
N GLY A 20 3.62 -16.45 7.80
CA GLY A 20 2.22 -16.17 8.10
C GLY A 20 1.98 -14.82 8.79
N ALA A 21 2.80 -13.81 8.50
CA ALA A 21 2.58 -12.45 8.99
C ALA A 21 1.22 -11.88 8.54
N SER A 22 0.71 -10.92 9.31
CA SER A 22 -0.56 -10.26 9.05
C SER A 22 -0.48 -9.28 7.86
N ALA A 23 -1.63 -8.92 7.29
CA ALA A 23 -1.70 -7.97 6.19
C ALA A 23 -1.11 -6.59 6.53
N PRO A 24 -1.33 -6.00 7.73
CA PRO A 24 -0.64 -4.78 8.14
C PRO A 24 0.89 -4.88 8.09
N GLU A 25 1.47 -5.95 8.62
CA GLU A 25 2.92 -6.14 8.66
C GLU A 25 3.52 -6.29 7.25
N ILE A 26 2.88 -7.12 6.42
CA ILE A 26 3.30 -7.31 5.02
C ILE A 26 3.19 -6.00 4.25
N LEU A 27 2.09 -5.28 4.42
CA LEU A 27 1.83 -4.03 3.72
C LEU A 27 2.83 -2.94 4.13
N ASP A 28 3.13 -2.83 5.43
CA ASP A 28 4.09 -1.84 5.91
C ASP A 28 5.48 -2.04 5.33
N GLN A 29 6.01 -3.26 5.40
CA GLN A 29 7.31 -3.56 4.81
C GLN A 29 7.31 -3.27 3.32
N PHE A 30 6.28 -3.75 2.61
CA PHE A 30 6.21 -3.58 1.16
C PHE A 30 6.18 -2.09 0.78
N LEU A 31 5.36 -1.28 1.45
CA LEU A 31 5.28 0.14 1.14
C LEU A 31 6.53 0.89 1.57
N ASP A 32 7.19 0.54 2.69
CA ASP A 32 8.48 1.16 3.07
C ASP A 32 9.55 0.94 2.00
N GLU A 33 9.58 -0.24 1.38
CA GLU A 33 10.50 -0.55 0.29
C GLU A 33 10.16 0.17 -1.03
N LYS A 34 8.87 0.41 -1.30
CA LYS A 34 8.41 0.99 -2.58
C LYS A 34 8.33 2.50 -2.59
N GLU A 35 7.85 3.09 -1.50
CA GLU A 35 7.54 4.52 -1.41
C GLU A 35 8.67 5.31 -0.71
N GLY A 36 9.45 4.64 0.15
CA GLY A 36 10.40 5.30 1.05
C GLY A 36 9.70 6.04 2.21
N ASN A 37 10.47 6.52 3.17
CA ASN A 37 9.92 7.21 4.35
C ASN A 37 10.75 8.44 4.73
N HIS A 38 10.19 9.63 4.50
CA HIS A 38 10.89 10.92 4.64
C HIS A 38 10.31 11.76 5.78
N THR A 39 11.11 12.06 6.80
CA THR A 39 10.69 12.88 7.96
C THR A 39 10.58 14.37 7.68
N THR A 40 10.96 14.81 6.48
CA THR A 40 10.87 16.20 6.02
C THR A 40 10.03 16.26 4.76
N ALA A 41 9.15 17.25 4.67
CA ALA A 41 8.28 17.44 3.52
C ALA A 41 9.09 17.68 2.24
N TYR A 42 8.66 17.02 1.16
CA TYR A 42 9.23 17.11 -0.17
C TYR A 42 8.13 17.29 -1.21
N ARG A 43 8.50 17.68 -2.43
CA ARG A 43 7.57 17.67 -3.57
C ARG A 43 7.68 16.35 -4.30
N ASP A 44 6.56 15.68 -4.50
CA ASP A 44 6.50 14.48 -5.33
C ASP A 44 6.58 14.80 -6.84
N GLY A 45 6.51 13.77 -7.69
CA GLY A 45 6.57 13.93 -9.14
C GLY A 45 5.40 14.73 -9.75
N ALA A 46 4.30 14.93 -9.01
CA ALA A 46 3.18 15.78 -9.39
C ALA A 46 3.28 17.19 -8.79
N GLY A 47 4.34 17.49 -8.04
CA GLY A 47 4.58 18.79 -7.41
C GLY A 47 3.79 19.00 -6.12
N ILE A 48 3.17 17.97 -5.54
CA ILE A 48 2.38 18.03 -4.30
C ILE A 48 3.33 17.91 -3.11
N TRP A 49 3.06 18.68 -2.05
CA TRP A 49 3.82 18.57 -0.80
C TRP A 49 3.43 17.30 -0.05
N THR A 50 4.44 16.49 0.25
CA THR A 50 4.30 15.12 0.70
C THR A 50 5.33 14.84 1.79
N ILE A 51 5.00 13.98 2.76
CA ILE A 51 5.88 13.60 3.88
C ILE A 51 5.68 12.13 4.28
N CYS A 52 6.59 11.60 5.08
CA CYS A 52 6.63 10.21 5.52
C CYS A 52 6.60 9.27 4.31
N ARG A 53 5.61 8.38 4.23
CA ARG A 53 5.45 7.41 3.15
C ARG A 53 4.45 7.86 2.08
N GLY A 54 4.51 9.12 1.66
CA GLY A 54 3.57 9.63 0.65
C GLY A 54 2.34 10.35 1.20
N ALA A 55 2.31 10.69 2.49
CA ALA A 55 1.19 11.39 3.11
C ALA A 55 1.13 12.86 2.67
N ILE A 56 -0.05 13.30 2.22
CA ILE A 56 -0.33 14.71 1.85
C ILE A 56 -1.11 15.46 2.94
N MET A 57 -1.60 14.73 3.95
CA MET A 57 -2.33 15.26 5.09
C MET A 57 -1.74 14.67 6.38
N VAL A 58 -1.54 15.51 7.40
CA VAL A 58 -1.10 15.10 8.74
C VAL A 58 -2.01 15.77 9.76
N ASP A 59 -2.62 14.98 10.65
CA ASP A 59 -3.58 15.46 11.67
C ASP A 59 -4.70 16.35 11.10
N GLY A 60 -5.20 15.99 9.91
CA GLY A 60 -6.25 16.73 9.20
C GLY A 60 -5.80 18.03 8.53
N LYS A 61 -4.50 18.33 8.51
CA LYS A 61 -3.93 19.52 7.86
C LYS A 61 -3.08 19.13 6.66
N PRO A 62 -3.07 19.93 5.58
CA PRO A 62 -2.20 19.67 4.43
C PRO A 62 -0.72 19.79 4.82
N VAL A 63 0.11 18.96 4.20
CA VAL A 63 1.56 19.07 4.31
C VAL A 63 2.02 20.35 3.61
N VAL A 64 2.93 21.09 4.25
CA VAL A 64 3.41 22.39 3.79
C VAL A 64 4.93 22.41 3.68
N PRO A 65 5.52 23.33 2.88
CA PRO A 65 6.97 23.48 2.80
C PRO A 65 7.61 23.63 4.19
N GLY A 66 8.70 22.92 4.42
CA GLY A 66 9.45 22.99 5.69
C GLY A 66 8.85 22.18 6.85
N MET A 67 7.70 21.53 6.67
CA MET A 67 7.16 20.61 7.67
C MET A 67 8.16 19.47 7.95
N LYS A 68 8.39 19.20 9.24
CA LYS A 68 9.23 18.08 9.72
C LYS A 68 8.51 17.33 10.80
N LEU A 69 8.64 16.01 10.79
CA LEU A 69 8.05 15.10 11.77
C LEU A 69 9.14 14.24 12.40
N SER A 70 8.89 13.73 13.61
CA SER A 70 9.72 12.67 14.15
C SER A 70 9.45 11.35 13.42
N LYS A 71 10.36 10.38 13.56
CA LYS A 71 10.17 9.04 12.99
C LYS A 71 8.92 8.37 13.56
N GLU A 72 8.66 8.56 14.85
CA GLU A 72 7.51 8.01 15.57
C GLU A 72 6.22 8.62 15.05
N LYS A 73 6.21 9.93 14.78
CA LYS A 73 5.04 10.58 14.17
C LYS A 73 4.80 10.10 12.74
N CYS A 74 5.86 9.90 11.95
CA CYS A 74 5.70 9.26 10.64
C CYS A 74 5.17 7.84 10.73
N ALA A 75 5.61 7.03 11.71
CA ALA A 75 5.07 5.70 11.92
C ALA A 75 3.56 5.74 12.23
N GLN A 76 3.10 6.70 13.04
CA GLN A 76 1.67 6.91 13.31
C GLN A 76 0.89 7.29 12.04
N VAL A 77 1.40 8.25 11.26
CA VAL A 77 0.77 8.67 10.00
C VAL A 77 0.69 7.50 9.03
N ASN A 78 1.79 6.76 8.86
CA ASN A 78 1.84 5.61 7.96
C ASN A 78 0.87 4.50 8.40
N ALA A 79 0.75 4.23 9.71
CA ALA A 79 -0.21 3.27 10.24
C ALA A 79 -1.65 3.67 9.93
N ILE A 80 -2.00 4.95 10.06
CA ILE A 80 -3.34 5.46 9.72
C ILE A 80 -3.65 5.24 8.23
N GLU A 81 -2.72 5.58 7.34
CA GLU A 81 -2.91 5.41 5.88
C GLU A 81 -2.99 3.94 5.48
N ARG A 82 -2.14 3.09 6.07
CA ARG A 82 -2.19 1.62 5.94
C ARG A 82 -3.55 1.07 6.36
N ASP A 83 -4.05 1.46 7.52
CA ASP A 83 -5.31 0.96 8.06
C ASP A 83 -6.51 1.40 7.22
N LYS A 84 -6.47 2.64 6.68
CA LYS A 84 -7.48 3.10 5.69
C LYS A 84 -7.45 2.25 4.43
N ALA A 85 -6.26 1.92 3.91
CA ALA A 85 -6.10 1.09 2.73
C ALA A 85 -6.66 -0.32 2.96
N LEU A 86 -6.34 -0.95 4.09
CA LEU A 86 -6.86 -2.28 4.44
C LEU A 86 -8.36 -2.26 4.70
N ALA A 87 -8.88 -1.25 5.41
CA ALA A 87 -10.32 -1.08 5.63
C ALA A 87 -11.08 -0.89 4.30
N TRP A 88 -10.47 -0.24 3.31
CA TRP A 88 -11.03 -0.16 1.97
C TRP A 88 -11.12 -1.54 1.33
N VAL A 89 -10.09 -2.40 1.45
CA VAL A 89 -10.12 -3.77 0.91
C VAL A 89 -11.24 -4.58 1.55
N GLU A 90 -11.30 -4.61 2.89
CA GLU A 90 -12.33 -5.35 3.64
C GLU A 90 -13.76 -4.91 3.28
N LYS A 91 -13.96 -3.61 3.05
CA LYS A 91 -15.27 -3.08 2.66
C LYS A 91 -15.68 -3.48 1.24
N ASN A 92 -14.73 -3.49 0.31
CA ASN A 92 -15.04 -3.48 -1.13
C ASN A 92 -14.74 -4.79 -1.86
N ILE A 93 -13.94 -5.70 -1.28
CA ILE A 93 -13.70 -7.03 -1.85
C ILE A 93 -14.56 -8.05 -1.11
N LYS A 94 -15.43 -8.74 -1.86
CA LYS A 94 -16.44 -9.66 -1.27
C LYS A 94 -15.95 -11.11 -1.15
N LEU A 95 -14.82 -11.42 -1.77
CA LEU A 95 -14.24 -12.75 -1.70
C LEU A 95 -13.39 -12.93 -0.44
N PRO A 96 -13.29 -14.15 0.09
CA PRO A 96 -12.26 -14.49 1.05
C PRO A 96 -10.87 -14.22 0.47
N LEU A 97 -10.04 -13.51 1.25
CA LEU A 97 -8.68 -13.15 0.91
C LEU A 97 -7.72 -13.65 1.99
N THR A 98 -6.54 -14.09 1.56
CA THR A 98 -5.41 -14.32 2.47
C THR A 98 -4.76 -12.99 2.87
N GLU A 99 -4.01 -12.97 3.97
CA GLU A 99 -3.32 -11.77 4.44
C GLU A 99 -2.39 -11.13 3.37
N PRO A 100 -1.57 -11.88 2.61
CA PRO A 100 -0.78 -11.32 1.51
C PRO A 100 -1.65 -10.75 0.37
N GLN A 101 -2.81 -11.35 0.10
CA GLN A 101 -3.73 -10.83 -0.92
C GLN A 101 -4.33 -9.51 -0.48
N LYS A 102 -4.73 -9.37 0.79
CA LYS A 102 -5.20 -8.09 1.34
C LYS A 102 -4.13 -7.02 1.19
N ALA A 103 -2.89 -7.31 1.58
CA ALA A 103 -1.77 -6.39 1.45
C ALA A 103 -1.51 -5.99 -0.02
N GLY A 104 -1.49 -6.96 -0.94
CA GLY A 104 -1.29 -6.70 -2.38
C GLY A 104 -2.41 -5.86 -3.01
N ILE A 105 -3.67 -6.11 -2.64
CA ILE A 105 -4.80 -5.30 -3.10
C ILE A 105 -4.73 -3.90 -2.50
N ALA A 106 -4.41 -3.78 -1.21
CA ALA A 106 -4.31 -2.50 -0.51
C ALA A 106 -3.20 -1.61 -1.08
N SER A 107 -2.04 -2.18 -1.41
CA SER A 107 -0.94 -1.42 -2.01
C SER A 107 -1.30 -0.92 -3.42
N PHE A 108 -1.95 -1.75 -4.23
CA PHE A 108 -2.30 -1.38 -5.59
C PHE A 108 -3.50 -0.43 -5.67
N CYS A 109 -4.64 -0.81 -5.08
CA CYS A 109 -5.93 -0.16 -5.32
C CYS A 109 -6.10 1.14 -4.53
N PRO A 110 -6.27 1.12 -3.19
CA PRO A 110 -6.50 2.35 -2.45
C PRO A 110 -5.23 3.19 -2.26
N TYR A 111 -4.03 2.58 -2.21
CA TYR A 111 -2.78 3.32 -1.96
C TYR A 111 -2.17 3.90 -3.23
N ASN A 112 -1.84 3.07 -4.24
CA ASN A 112 -1.13 3.53 -5.43
C ASN A 112 -2.02 4.28 -6.44
N ILE A 113 -3.09 3.65 -6.93
CA ILE A 113 -3.95 4.27 -7.98
C ILE A 113 -5.11 5.09 -7.41
N GLY A 114 -5.47 4.84 -6.14
CA GLY A 114 -6.59 5.44 -5.45
C GLY A 114 -7.94 4.72 -5.67
N PRO A 115 -8.87 4.77 -4.69
CA PRO A 115 -10.18 4.11 -4.74
C PRO A 115 -10.97 4.32 -6.02
N SER A 116 -11.08 5.56 -6.48
CA SER A 116 -11.90 5.94 -7.64
C SER A 116 -11.42 5.26 -8.92
N LYS A 117 -10.10 5.16 -9.12
CA LYS A 117 -9.53 4.44 -10.28
C LYS A 117 -9.68 2.93 -10.12
N CYS A 118 -9.57 2.40 -8.90
CA CYS A 118 -9.75 0.97 -8.68
C CYS A 118 -11.18 0.51 -8.96
N PHE A 119 -12.22 1.26 -8.54
CA PHE A 119 -13.62 0.86 -8.74
C PHE A 119 -14.01 0.64 -10.21
N THR A 120 -13.42 1.39 -11.13
CA THR A 120 -13.67 1.27 -12.58
C THR A 120 -12.72 0.30 -13.28
N SER A 121 -11.75 -0.26 -12.56
CA SER A 121 -10.72 -1.13 -13.13
C SER A 121 -11.26 -2.53 -13.50
N THR A 122 -10.66 -3.11 -14.54
CA THR A 122 -10.91 -4.53 -14.89
C THR A 122 -10.50 -5.47 -13.77
N PHE A 123 -9.42 -5.13 -13.04
CA PHE A 123 -8.98 -5.85 -11.85
C PHE A 123 -10.12 -5.99 -10.82
N TYR A 124 -10.70 -4.88 -10.39
CA TYR A 124 -11.75 -4.86 -9.36
C TYR A 124 -13.00 -5.64 -9.80
N ARG A 125 -13.44 -5.46 -11.05
CA ARG A 125 -14.60 -6.15 -11.61
C ARG A 125 -14.40 -7.66 -11.63
N LYS A 126 -13.27 -8.13 -12.18
CA LYS A 126 -12.99 -9.57 -12.29
C LYS A 126 -12.73 -10.21 -10.94
N LEU A 127 -11.99 -9.53 -10.06
CA LEU A 127 -11.73 -10.03 -8.71
C LEU A 127 -13.03 -10.23 -7.94
N ASN A 128 -13.94 -9.24 -7.91
CA ASN A 128 -15.22 -9.39 -7.22
C ASN A 128 -16.17 -10.40 -7.89
N ALA A 129 -15.96 -10.73 -9.16
CA ALA A 129 -16.69 -11.78 -9.86
C ALA A 129 -16.15 -13.20 -9.60
N GLY A 130 -15.12 -13.38 -8.77
CA GLY A 130 -14.49 -14.69 -8.56
C GLY A 130 -13.35 -15.02 -9.53
N ASP A 131 -13.16 -14.21 -10.58
CA ASP A 131 -12.13 -14.43 -11.60
C ASP A 131 -10.77 -13.88 -11.14
N ARG A 132 -10.14 -14.61 -10.21
CA ARG A 132 -8.81 -14.26 -9.67
C ARG A 132 -7.72 -14.28 -10.74
N LYS A 133 -7.76 -15.24 -11.66
CA LYS A 133 -6.75 -15.36 -12.73
C LYS A 133 -6.86 -14.19 -13.70
N GLY A 134 -8.08 -13.88 -14.13
CA GLY A 134 -8.31 -12.76 -15.05
C GLY A 134 -8.09 -11.40 -14.41
N ALA A 135 -8.19 -11.28 -13.07
CA ALA A 135 -7.82 -10.07 -12.35
C ALA A 135 -6.30 -9.81 -12.41
N CYS A 136 -5.47 -10.86 -12.39
CA CYS A 136 -4.00 -10.76 -12.43
C CYS A 136 -3.40 -10.82 -13.85
N ALA A 137 -4.22 -10.69 -14.90
CA ALA A 137 -3.81 -10.79 -16.30
C ALA A 137 -3.24 -9.49 -16.87
#